data_AF-B5ECN5-F1
#
_entry.id   AF-B5ECN5-F1
#
_cell.length_a   1.000
_cell.length_b   1.000
_cell.length_c   1.000
_cell.angle_alpha   90.00
_cell.angle_beta   90.00
_cell.angle_gamma   90.00
#
_symmetry.space_group_name_H-M   'P 1'
#
loop_
_entity.id
_entity.type
_entity.pdbx_description
1 polymer ?
#
loop_
_entity_poly.entity_id
_entity_poly.type
_entity_poly.pdbx_seq_one_letter_code
_entity_poly.pdbx_strand_id
1 'polypeptide(L)'
;MKKLIREIPLANGLTVRFFDATRRYFGDYHQVRISICCEVPLNADLFEDAAAHHDAAKLLGGSVSYSKDIEHQGVATDDIPGTVEKVIQHFVDHSLSYLSGSEFPRKLVQSELKRILGKRKAFVVGGYRG
;
A
#
# COMPACT_ATOMS: atom_id res chain seq x y z
N MET A 1 -8.92 -14.11 7.72
CA MET A 1 -9.49 -12.96 6.98
C MET A 1 -8.85 -11.70 7.55
N LYS A 2 -8.60 -10.68 6.71
CA LYS A 2 -8.08 -9.39 7.19
C LYS A 2 -9.25 -8.58 7.76
N LYS A 3 -9.15 -8.10 9.00
CA LYS A 3 -10.20 -7.33 9.68
C LYS A 3 -9.81 -5.85 9.72
N LEU A 4 -10.65 -4.95 9.22
CA LEU A 4 -10.41 -3.52 9.37
C LEU A 4 -10.43 -3.14 10.86
N ILE A 5 -9.38 -2.47 11.33
CA ILE A 5 -9.23 -2.07 12.74
C ILE A 5 -9.05 -0.57 12.94
N ARG A 6 -8.60 0.17 11.92
CA ARG A 6 -8.47 1.64 11.97
C ARG A 6 -8.50 2.24 10.58
N GLU A 7 -9.11 3.42 10.46
CA GLU A 7 -9.02 4.28 9.29
C GLU A 7 -8.54 5.67 9.73
N ILE A 8 -7.65 6.27 8.94
CA ILE A 8 -7.14 7.61 9.17
C ILE A 8 -7.32 8.41 7.88
N PRO A 9 -8.25 9.38 7.83
CA PRO A 9 -8.34 10.32 6.72
C PRO A 9 -7.13 11.25 6.73
N LEU A 10 -6.62 11.57 5.55
CA LEU A 10 -5.43 12.40 5.36
C LEU A 10 -5.81 13.78 4.80
N ALA A 11 -4.94 14.76 5.00
CA ALA A 11 -5.15 16.14 4.52
C ALA A 11 -5.22 16.26 2.99
N ASN A 12 -4.65 15.31 2.25
CA ASN A 12 -4.71 15.26 0.79
C ASN A 12 -5.96 14.51 0.26
N GLY A 13 -6.94 14.23 1.13
CA GLY A 13 -8.21 13.60 0.76
C GLY A 13 -8.16 12.07 0.63
N LEU A 14 -7.00 11.45 0.85
CA LEU A 14 -6.86 9.99 0.89
C LEU A 14 -7.22 9.42 2.27
N THR A 15 -7.37 8.10 2.36
CA THR A 15 -7.59 7.39 3.62
C THR A 15 -6.61 6.23 3.75
N VAL A 16 -5.87 6.19 4.86
CA VAL A 16 -5.06 5.03 5.25
C VAL A 16 -5.92 4.08 6.07
N ARG A 17 -5.89 2.80 5.70
CA ARG A 17 -6.65 1.73 6.35
C ARG A 17 -5.68 0.71 6.92
N PHE A 18 -5.93 0.31 8.16
CA PHE A 18 -5.18 -0.71 8.88
C PHE A 18 -6.05 -1.94 9.03
N PHE A 19 -5.54 -3.08 8.58
CA PHE A 19 -6.21 -4.36 8.71
C PHE A 19 -5.38 -5.31 9.55
N ASP A 20 -6.01 -5.90 10.55
CA ASP A 20 -5.44 -7.01 11.30
C ASP A 20 -5.51 -8.30 10.48
N ALA A 21 -4.35 -8.88 10.21
CA ALA A 21 -4.16 -10.16 9.55
C ALA A 21 -3.42 -11.16 10.46
N THR A 22 -3.46 -10.93 11.77
CA THR A 22 -2.84 -11.79 12.80
C THR A 22 -3.32 -13.22 12.66
N ARG A 23 -2.39 -14.16 12.81
CA ARG A 23 -2.68 -15.59 12.78
C ARG A 23 -1.93 -16.32 13.88
N ARG A 24 -2.50 -17.44 14.33
CA ARG A 24 -1.81 -18.36 15.24
C ARG A 24 -0.56 -18.91 14.57
N TYR A 25 0.52 -19.00 15.34
CA TYR A 25 1.83 -19.44 14.85
C TYR A 25 2.27 -20.74 15.51
N PHE A 26 2.43 -20.77 16.83
CA PHE A 26 2.86 -21.96 17.57
C PHE A 26 2.41 -21.90 19.04
N GLY A 27 1.75 -22.95 19.54
CA GLY A 27 1.26 -22.96 20.92
C GLY A 27 0.29 -21.80 21.18
N ASP A 28 0.64 -20.95 22.15
CA ASP A 28 -0.06 -19.70 22.48
C ASP A 28 0.55 -18.45 21.80
N TYR A 29 1.52 -18.67 20.92
CA TYR A 29 2.17 -17.60 20.17
C TYR A 29 1.53 -17.38 18.80
N HIS A 30 1.50 -16.11 18.43
CA HIS A 30 0.87 -15.58 17.24
C HIS A 30 1.89 -14.83 16.39
N GLN A 31 1.64 -14.80 15.09
CA GLN A 31 2.24 -13.85 14.18
C GLN A 31 1.27 -12.68 14.05
N VAL A 32 1.59 -11.55 14.68
CA VAL A 32 0.85 -10.31 14.50
C VAL A 32 1.24 -9.72 13.15
N ARG A 33 0.25 -9.48 12.28
CA ARG A 33 0.46 -8.87 10.96
C ARG A 33 -0.54 -7.76 10.76
N ILE A 34 -0.06 -6.54 10.53
CA ILE A 34 -0.89 -5.40 10.17
C ILE A 34 -0.65 -5.07 8.70
N SER A 35 -1.72 -5.12 7.92
CA SER A 35 -1.74 -4.65 6.53
C SER A 35 -2.19 -3.19 6.50
N ILE A 36 -1.35 -2.33 5.97
CA ILE A 36 -1.57 -0.90 5.84
C ILE A 36 -1.81 -0.62 4.36
N CYS A 37 -2.98 -0.07 4.03
CA CYS A 37 -3.39 0.19 2.66
C CYS A 37 -3.81 1.65 2.48
N CYS A 38 -3.44 2.25 1.37
CA CYS A 38 -3.94 3.55 0.93
C CYS A 38 -4.23 3.47 -0.57
N GLU A 39 -5.46 3.73 -0.96
CA GLU A 39 -5.87 3.75 -2.36
C GLU A 39 -5.78 5.17 -2.90
N VAL A 40 -5.22 5.33 -4.10
CA VAL A 40 -5.10 6.59 -4.81
C VAL A 40 -5.87 6.48 -6.12
N PRO A 41 -7.00 7.19 -6.27
CA PRO A 41 -7.73 7.23 -7.53
C PRO A 41 -6.90 7.92 -8.61
N LEU A 42 -6.99 7.44 -9.85
CA LEU A 42 -6.35 8.07 -11.00
C LEU A 42 -7.20 9.27 -11.45
N ASN A 43 -7.05 10.38 -10.74
CA ASN A 43 -7.65 11.65 -11.11
C ASN A 43 -6.81 12.37 -12.19
N ALA A 44 -7.46 13.16 -13.03
CA ALA A 44 -6.81 13.84 -14.15
C ALA A 44 -5.76 14.90 -13.73
N ASP A 45 -5.90 15.48 -12.54
CA ASP A 45 -4.98 16.44 -11.92
C ASP A 45 -3.59 15.85 -11.61
N LEU A 46 -3.47 14.52 -11.54
CA LEU A 46 -2.20 13.82 -11.37
C LEU A 46 -1.36 13.75 -12.66
N PHE A 47 -1.91 14.19 -13.79
CA PHE A 47 -1.30 14.07 -15.11
C PHE A 47 -1.13 15.43 -15.79
N GLU A 48 -0.25 15.50 -16.78
CA GLU A 48 0.03 16.74 -17.53
C GLU A 48 -1.11 17.05 -18.52
N ASP A 49 -1.69 16.00 -19.12
CA ASP A 49 -2.79 16.12 -20.06
C ASP A 49 -3.73 14.89 -19.99
N ALA A 50 -4.86 15.00 -20.71
CA ALA A 50 -5.89 13.96 -20.76
C ALA A 50 -5.41 12.67 -21.47
N ALA A 51 -4.47 12.77 -22.41
CA ALA A 51 -3.95 11.60 -23.12
C ALA A 51 -3.08 10.74 -22.18
N ALA A 52 -2.22 11.38 -21.39
CA ALA A 52 -1.39 10.74 -20.37
C ALA A 52 -2.25 10.07 -19.28
N HIS A 53 -3.32 10.74 -18.84
CA HIS A 53 -4.28 10.15 -17.90
C HIS A 53 -4.96 8.90 -18.46
N HIS A 54 -5.48 8.99 -19.68
CA HIS A 54 -6.17 7.89 -20.35
C HIS A 54 -5.24 6.68 -20.59
N ASP A 55 -4.01 6.92 -21.03
CA ASP A 55 -3.03 5.86 -21.22
C ASP A 55 -2.62 5.22 -19.89
N ALA A 56 -2.45 6.01 -18.83
CA ALA A 56 -2.20 5.49 -17.50
C ALA A 56 -3.38 4.64 -16.98
N ALA A 57 -4.62 5.10 -17.16
CA ALA A 57 -5.81 4.38 -16.75
C ALA A 57 -5.97 3.04 -17.48
N LYS A 58 -5.60 2.96 -18.76
CA LYS A 58 -5.54 1.69 -19.51
C LYS A 58 -4.53 0.70 -18.93
N LEU A 59 -3.44 1.18 -18.34
CA LEU A 59 -2.37 0.35 -17.80
C LEU A 59 -2.59 -0.04 -16.34
N LEU A 60 -3.10 0.89 -15.53
CA LEU A 60 -3.21 0.75 -14.08
C LEU A 60 -4.64 0.46 -13.60
N GLY A 61 -5.66 0.76 -14.43
CA GLY A 61 -7.05 0.77 -14.02
C GLY A 61 -7.47 2.13 -13.45
N GLY A 62 -8.50 2.15 -12.61
CA GLY A 62 -9.07 3.38 -12.03
C GLY A 62 -8.36 3.91 -10.78
N SER A 63 -7.51 3.10 -10.15
CA SER A 63 -6.77 3.47 -8.93
C SER A 63 -5.46 2.68 -8.82
N VAL A 64 -4.54 3.18 -8.01
CA VAL A 64 -3.37 2.43 -7.53
C VAL A 64 -3.39 2.31 -6.02
N SER A 65 -2.87 1.22 -5.49
CA SER A 65 -2.83 0.98 -4.05
C SER A 65 -1.40 0.98 -3.53
N TYR A 66 -1.13 1.83 -2.54
CA TYR A 66 -0.01 1.62 -1.64
C TYR A 66 -0.38 0.53 -0.64
N SER A 67 0.49 -0.46 -0.48
CA SER A 67 0.34 -1.48 0.55
C SER A 67 1.67 -1.74 1.26
N LYS A 68 1.60 -1.88 2.58
CA LYS A 68 2.73 -2.28 3.43
C LYS A 68 2.24 -3.24 4.49
N ASP A 69 2.90 -4.37 4.60
CA ASP A 69 2.67 -5.32 5.69
C ASP A 69 3.79 -5.17 6.73
N ILE A 70 3.40 -5.09 8.00
CA ILE A 70 4.33 -5.10 9.14
C ILE A 70 3.99 -6.31 10.00
N GLU A 71 5.02 -7.09 10.34
CA GLU A 71 4.85 -8.38 11.02
C GLU A 71 5.73 -8.48 12.26
N HIS A 72 5.20 -9.07 13.32
CA HIS A 72 5.92 -9.49 14.53
C HIS A 72 5.60 -10.95 14.81
N GLN A 73 6.63 -11.78 14.97
CA GLN A 73 6.48 -13.21 15.24
C GLN A 73 6.62 -13.48 16.74
N GLY A 74 6.02 -14.57 17.22
CA GLY A 74 6.23 -15.04 18.59
C GLY A 74 5.53 -14.19 19.65
N VAL A 75 4.41 -13.56 19.31
CA VAL A 75 3.65 -12.70 20.25
C VAL A 75 2.69 -13.57 21.06
N ALA A 76 2.76 -13.52 22.39
CA ALA A 76 1.80 -14.23 23.24
C ALA A 76 0.38 -13.69 23.04
N THR A 77 -0.65 -14.51 23.24
CA THR A 77 -2.05 -14.13 23.00
C THR A 77 -2.43 -12.84 23.74
N ASP A 78 -2.04 -12.73 25.01
CA ASP A 78 -2.36 -11.58 25.86
C ASP A 78 -1.65 -10.28 25.39
N ASP A 79 -0.54 -10.40 24.66
CA ASP A 79 0.25 -9.27 24.14
C ASP A 79 -0.19 -8.80 22.74
N ILE A 80 -1.10 -9.52 22.07
CA ILE A 80 -1.55 -9.17 20.71
C ILE A 80 -2.09 -7.74 20.67
N PRO A 81 -3.04 -7.31 21.52
CA PRO A 81 -3.62 -5.96 21.42
C PRO A 81 -2.56 -4.87 21.57
N GLY A 82 -1.63 -5.03 22.51
CA GLY A 82 -0.54 -4.09 22.72
C GLY A 82 0.44 -4.05 21.55
N THR A 83 0.71 -5.19 20.91
CA THR A 83 1.58 -5.26 19.73
C THR A 83 0.93 -4.61 18.52
N VAL A 84 -0.38 -4.84 18.31
CA VAL A 84 -1.15 -4.20 17.23
C VAL A 84 -1.10 -2.68 17.36
N GLU A 85 -1.35 -2.14 18.56
CA GLU A 85 -1.32 -0.69 18.78
C GLU A 85 0.08 -0.12 18.54
N LYS A 86 1.13 -0.78 19.04
CA LYS A 86 2.52 -0.36 18.81
C LYS A 86 2.86 -0.28 17.32
N VAL A 87 2.42 -1.25 16.52
CA VAL A 87 2.65 -1.25 15.07
C VAL A 87 1.95 -0.07 14.40
N ILE A 88 0.69 0.19 14.76
CA ILE A 88 -0.05 1.32 14.21
C ILE A 88 0.61 2.63 14.61
N GLN A 89 0.90 2.82 15.89
CA GLN A 89 1.48 4.06 16.41
C GLN A 89 2.84 4.36 15.77
N HIS A 90 3.70 3.34 15.65
CA HIS A 90 4.99 3.49 14.96
C HIS A 90 4.80 3.92 13.49
N PHE A 91 3.80 3.37 12.77
CA PHE A 91 3.52 3.85 11.41
C PHE A 91 3.02 5.29 11.40
N VAL A 92 2.13 5.65 12.34
CA VAL A 92 1.61 7.01 12.49
C VAL A 92 2.75 8.01 12.70
N ASP A 93 3.65 7.72 13.64
CA ASP A 93 4.73 8.63 14.04
C ASP A 93 5.80 8.80 12.96
N HIS A 94 6.05 7.78 12.16
CA HIS A 94 7.21 7.75 11.26
C HIS A 94 6.89 7.74 9.78
N SER A 95 5.67 7.39 9.37
CA SER A 95 5.33 7.16 7.96
C SER A 95 4.07 7.89 7.48
N LEU A 96 3.13 8.21 8.37
CA LEU A 96 1.86 8.83 7.98
C LEU A 96 2.05 10.21 7.32
N SER A 97 3.03 10.99 7.76
CA SER A 97 3.35 12.30 7.20
C SER A 97 3.72 12.23 5.71
N TYR A 98 4.45 11.18 5.31
CA TYR A 98 4.78 10.94 3.90
C TYR A 98 3.53 10.73 3.05
N LEU A 99 2.59 9.89 3.53
CA LEU A 99 1.34 9.61 2.82
C LEU A 99 0.41 10.83 2.77
N SER A 100 0.51 11.71 3.78
CA SER A 100 -0.31 12.92 3.89
C SER A 100 0.16 14.06 2.97
N GLY A 101 1.35 13.95 2.37
CA GLY A 101 1.89 14.97 1.49
C GLY A 101 1.09 15.11 0.18
N SER A 102 1.02 16.33 -0.37
CA SER A 102 0.36 16.62 -1.64
C SER A 102 1.00 15.89 -2.83
N GLU A 103 2.30 15.63 -2.77
CA GLU A 103 3.06 14.97 -3.83
C GLU A 103 2.96 13.44 -3.80
N PHE A 104 2.46 12.87 -2.70
CA PHE A 104 2.39 11.41 -2.53
C PHE A 104 1.56 10.71 -3.62
N PRO A 105 0.32 11.14 -3.92
CA PRO A 105 -0.49 10.55 -5.00
C PRO A 105 0.26 10.48 -6.33
N ARG A 106 0.85 11.60 -6.76
CA ARG A 106 1.58 11.72 -8.03
C ARG A 106 2.79 10.79 -8.06
N LYS A 107 3.59 10.77 -6.99
CA LYS A 107 4.78 9.89 -6.89
C LYS A 107 4.41 8.42 -6.91
N LEU A 108 3.32 8.02 -6.24
CA LEU A 108 2.85 6.64 -6.24
C LEU A 108 2.45 6.21 -7.66
N VAL A 109 1.58 6.98 -8.32
CA VAL A 109 1.14 6.71 -9.71
C VAL A 109 2.33 6.60 -10.65
N GLN A 110 3.29 7.53 -10.59
CA GLN A 110 4.49 7.49 -11.42
C GLN A 110 5.35 6.25 -11.17
N SER A 111 5.51 5.83 -9.91
CA SER A 111 6.28 4.63 -9.57
C SER A 111 5.64 3.36 -10.12
N GLU A 112 4.30 3.25 -10.05
CA GLU A 112 3.55 2.12 -10.59
C GLU A 112 3.56 2.06 -12.12
N LEU A 113 3.44 3.21 -12.79
CA LEU A 113 3.63 3.31 -14.24
C LEU A 113 5.02 2.82 -14.65
N LYS A 114 6.08 3.29 -13.99
CA LYS A 114 7.46 2.85 -14.25
C LYS A 114 7.61 1.35 -14.06
N ARG A 115 7.00 0.77 -13.02
CA ARG A 115 7.03 -0.67 -12.73
C ARG A 115 6.37 -1.49 -13.85
N ILE A 116 5.18 -1.09 -14.31
CA ILE A 116 4.47 -1.82 -15.38
C ILE A 116 5.20 -1.69 -16.73
N LEU A 117 5.65 -0.48 -17.07
CA LEU A 117 6.40 -0.25 -18.32
C LEU A 117 7.75 -0.97 -18.32
N GLY A 118 8.44 -1.00 -17.17
CA GLY A 118 9.67 -1.77 -16.99
C GLY A 118 9.45 -3.28 -17.15
N LYS A 119 8.37 -3.82 -16.58
CA LYS A 119 8.00 -5.25 -16.77
C LYS A 119 7.69 -5.58 -18.22
N ARG A 120 7.00 -4.71 -18.96
CA ARG A 120 6.75 -4.89 -20.40
C ARG A 120 8.03 -4.93 -21.20
N LYS A 121 8.98 -4.03 -20.94
CA LYS A 121 10.30 -4.06 -21.60
C LYS A 121 11.04 -5.37 -21.35
N ALA A 122 11.01 -5.89 -20.11
CA ALA A 122 11.62 -7.18 -19.79
C ALA A 122 10.98 -8.36 -20.53
N PHE A 123 9.65 -8.33 -20.74
CA PHE A 123 8.93 -9.39 -21.44
C PHE A 123 9.20 -9.41 -22.96
N VAL A 124 9.41 -8.25 -23.58
CA VAL A 124 9.68 -8.14 -25.04
C VAL A 124 11.10 -8.63 -25.41
N VAL A 125 12.08 -8.51 -24.52
CA VAL A 125 13.48 -8.95 -24.78
C VAL A 125 13.63 -10.48 -24.74
N GLY A 126 12.67 -11.22 -24.19
CA GLY A 126 12.68 -12.70 -24.15
C GLY A 126 12.15 -13.39 -25.41
N GLY A 127 11.69 -12.63 -26.41
CA GLY A 127 10.97 -13.14 -27.58
C GLY A 127 11.76 -13.12 -28.89
N TYR A 128 13.08 -13.30 -28.88
CA TYR A 128 13.82 -13.62 -30.11
C TYR A 128 15.02 -14.50 -29.79
N ARG A 129 14.89 -15.78 -30.15
CA ARG A 129 15.96 -16.60 -30.73
C ARG A 129 15.27 -17.73 -31.49
N GLY A 130 15.22 -17.56 -32.82
CA GLY A 130 15.10 -18.66 -33.75
C GLY A 130 16.43 -19.40 -33.91
#